data_AF-L7EDT1-F1
#
_entry.id   AF-L7EDT1-F1
#
_cell.length_a   1.000
_cell.length_b   1.000
_cell.length_c   1.000
_cell.angle_alpha   90.00
_cell.angle_beta   90.00
_cell.angle_gamma   90.00
#
_symmetry.space_group_name_H-M   'P 1'
#
loop_
_entity.id
_entity.type
_entity.pdbx_description
1 polymer ?
#
loop_
_entity_poly.entity_id
_entity_poly.type
_entity_poly.pdbx_seq_one_letter_code
_entity_poly.pdbx_strand_id
1 'polypeptide(L)'
;MPLVSNMELRGMERGKEIGKEIGKEIGKEIGKEIGALENARDFVKTVLQARLGEVPLDVEQYLNKVSVLSTLQEIVKLAATANSLAEFKQSLARIQS
;
A
#
# COMPACT_ATOMS: atom_id res chain seq x y z
N MET A 1 49.61 11.57 10.24
CA MET A 1 48.20 11.73 9.82
C MET A 1 48.07 11.15 8.41
N PRO A 2 47.15 10.22 8.14
CA PRO A 2 46.90 9.79 6.76
C PRO A 2 46.32 10.98 5.98
N LEU A 3 46.97 11.34 4.88
CA LEU A 3 46.51 12.37 3.95
C LEU A 3 45.50 11.71 3.00
N VAL A 4 44.22 11.97 3.22
CA VAL A 4 43.16 11.56 2.30
C VAL A 4 43.41 12.30 0.98
N SER A 5 43.58 11.57 -0.13
CA SER A 5 43.83 12.20 -1.42
C SER A 5 42.58 12.96 -1.90
N ASN A 6 42.76 14.04 -2.66
CA ASN A 6 41.63 14.77 -3.30
C ASN A 6 40.70 13.84 -4.10
N MET A 7 41.26 12.77 -4.67
CA MET A 7 40.49 11.73 -5.36
C MET A 7 39.56 10.94 -4.43
N GLU A 8 40.01 10.65 -3.20
CA GLU A 8 39.24 9.93 -2.18
C GLU A 8 38.15 10.82 -1.57
N LEU A 9 38.47 12.10 -1.30
CA LEU A 9 37.48 13.10 -0.87
C LEU A 9 36.34 13.21 -1.89
N ARG A 10 36.68 13.32 -3.18
CA ARG A 10 35.70 13.40 -4.27
C ARG A 10 34.87 12.12 -4.39
N GLY A 11 35.46 10.96 -4.12
CA GLY A 11 34.76 9.67 -4.05
C GLY A 11 33.74 9.63 -2.91
N MET A 12 34.12 10.09 -1.72
CA MET A 12 33.22 10.17 -0.56
C MET A 12 32.07 11.16 -0.78
N GLU A 13 32.36 12.35 -1.35
CA GLU A 13 31.34 13.35 -1.68
C GLU A 13 30.32 12.82 -2.68
N ARG A 14 30.78 12.18 -3.78
CA ARG A 14 29.87 11.55 -4.75
C ARG A 14 29.08 10.41 -4.14
N GLY A 15 29.69 9.55 -3.33
CA GLY A 15 28.99 8.45 -2.66
C GLY A 15 27.86 8.97 -1.75
N LYS A 16 28.11 10.07 -1.03
CA LYS A 16 27.10 10.72 -0.18
C LYS A 16 25.97 11.35 -0.99
N GLU A 17 26.30 12.01 -2.10
CA GLU A 17 25.31 12.61 -3.00
C GLU A 17 24.42 11.54 -3.63
N ILE A 18 25.01 10.50 -4.23
CA ILE A 18 24.31 9.37 -4.83
C ILE A 18 23.43 8.66 -3.79
N GLY A 19 23.96 8.37 -2.60
CA GLY A 19 23.18 7.74 -1.54
C GLY A 19 21.98 8.58 -1.10
N LYS A 20 22.12 9.91 -1.06
CA LYS A 20 21.03 10.83 -0.72
C LYS A 20 19.97 10.87 -1.83
N GLU A 21 20.38 10.92 -3.09
CA GLU A 21 19.44 10.92 -4.22
C GLU A 21 18.68 9.60 -4.32
N ILE A 22 19.39 8.48 -4.30
CA ILE A 22 18.78 7.13 -4.33
C ILE A 22 17.82 6.96 -3.15
N GLY A 23 18.25 7.31 -1.93
CA GLY A 23 17.40 7.19 -0.74
C GLY A 23 16.13 8.04 -0.83
N LYS A 24 16.22 9.25 -1.40
CA LYS A 24 15.07 10.13 -1.61
C LYS A 24 14.09 9.58 -2.65
N GLU A 25 14.60 9.07 -3.77
CA GLU A 25 13.76 8.51 -4.84
C GLU A 25 13.06 7.23 -4.38
N ILE A 26 13.81 6.27 -3.82
CA ILE A 26 13.26 5.03 -3.28
C ILE A 26 12.23 5.32 -2.19
N GLY A 27 12.54 6.19 -1.24
CA GLY A 27 11.61 6.56 -0.17
C GLY A 27 10.32 7.17 -0.68
N LYS A 28 10.39 8.01 -1.73
CA LYS A 28 9.22 8.62 -2.36
C LYS A 28 8.36 7.59 -3.09
N GLU A 29 8.97 6.64 -3.79
CA GLU A 29 8.25 5.59 -4.52
C GLU A 29 7.56 4.62 -3.56
N ILE A 30 8.28 4.12 -2.56
CA ILE A 30 7.72 3.26 -1.51
C ILE A 30 6.59 3.97 -0.76
N GLY A 31 6.78 5.23 -0.39
CA GLY A 31 5.75 6.01 0.31
C GLY A 31 4.47 6.17 -0.51
N LYS A 32 4.57 6.35 -1.83
CA LYS A 32 3.40 6.42 -2.72
C LYS A 32 2.66 5.10 -2.80
N GLU A 33 3.39 3.99 -2.92
CA GLU A 33 2.78 2.66 -3.01
C GLU A 33 2.07 2.28 -1.71
N ILE A 34 2.73 2.48 -0.56
CA ILE A 34 2.12 2.24 0.76
C ILE A 34 0.88 3.12 0.94
N GLY A 35 0.97 4.41 0.62
CA GLY A 35 -0.16 5.33 0.74
C GLY A 35 -1.32 4.96 -0.19
N ALA A 36 -1.05 4.47 -1.40
CA ALA A 36 -2.08 4.00 -2.31
C ALA A 36 -2.79 2.74 -1.78
N LEU A 37 -2.05 1.80 -1.21
CA LEU A 37 -2.60 0.60 -0.59
C LEU A 37 -3.47 0.94 0.63
N GLU A 38 -2.97 1.81 1.51
CA GLU A 38 -3.70 2.24 2.70
C GLU A 38 -5.00 2.96 2.32
N ASN A 39 -4.93 3.92 1.40
CA ASN A 39 -6.10 4.62 0.89
C ASN A 39 -7.12 3.67 0.24
N ALA A 40 -6.67 2.67 -0.52
CA ALA A 40 -7.56 1.68 -1.10
C ALA A 40 -8.25 0.82 -0.04
N ARG A 41 -7.56 0.45 1.04
CA ARG A 41 -8.16 -0.27 2.18
C ARG A 41 -9.22 0.59 2.87
N ASP A 42 -8.91 1.84 3.19
CA ASP A 42 -9.84 2.76 3.82
C ASP A 42 -11.05 3.06 2.93
N PHE A 43 -10.85 3.09 1.61
CA PHE A 43 -11.95 3.24 0.67
C PHE A 43 -12.92 2.06 0.72
N VAL A 44 -12.41 0.81 0.77
CA VAL A 44 -13.27 -0.37 0.96
C VAL A 44 -14.09 -0.25 2.25
N LYS A 45 -13.45 0.11 3.36
CA LYS A 45 -14.13 0.27 4.66
C LYS A 45 -15.22 1.33 4.58
N THR A 46 -14.92 2.46 3.95
CA THR A 46 -15.87 3.57 3.75
C THR A 46 -17.08 3.11 2.94
N VAL A 47 -16.88 2.39 1.84
CA VAL A 47 -17.95 1.87 1.00
C VAL A 47 -18.81 0.86 1.77
N LEU A 48 -18.18 -0.08 2.49
CA LEU A 48 -18.89 -1.07 3.32
C LEU A 48 -19.73 -0.38 4.39
N GLN A 49 -19.16 0.57 5.13
CA GLN A 49 -19.87 1.33 6.15
C GLN A 49 -21.06 2.11 5.55
N ALA A 50 -20.87 2.73 4.38
CA ALA A 50 -21.91 3.54 3.73
C ALA A 50 -23.03 2.71 3.10
N ARG A 51 -22.72 1.54 2.52
CA ARG A 51 -23.68 0.70 1.80
C ARG A 51 -24.35 -0.34 2.69
N LEU A 52 -23.58 -0.94 3.59
CA LEU A 52 -23.97 -2.10 4.39
C LEU A 52 -24.05 -1.80 5.89
N GLY A 53 -23.66 -0.59 6.33
CA GLY A 53 -23.85 -0.11 7.70
C GLY A 53 -22.79 -0.58 8.70
N GLU A 54 -21.94 -1.54 8.33
CA GLU A 54 -20.86 -2.06 9.17
C GLU A 54 -19.66 -2.51 8.35
N VAL A 55 -18.49 -2.55 8.99
CA VAL A 55 -17.27 -3.15 8.48
C VAL A 55 -16.95 -4.38 9.34
N PRO A 56 -17.16 -5.60 8.84
CA PRO A 56 -16.86 -6.80 9.62
C PRO A 56 -15.37 -6.91 9.93
N LEU A 57 -15.03 -7.27 11.17
CA LEU A 57 -13.64 -7.38 11.62
C LEU A 57 -12.80 -8.35 10.77
N ASP A 58 -13.40 -9.47 10.36
CA ASP A 58 -12.75 -10.46 9.48
C ASP A 58 -12.34 -9.86 8.12
N VAL A 59 -13.19 -8.99 7.56
CA VAL A 59 -12.90 -8.28 6.31
C VAL A 59 -11.77 -7.28 6.52
N GLU A 60 -11.79 -6.51 7.61
CA GLU A 60 -10.70 -5.58 7.93
C GLU A 60 -9.36 -6.31 8.08
N GLN A 61 -9.35 -7.43 8.80
CA GLN A 61 -8.15 -8.25 8.97
C GLN A 61 -7.65 -8.81 7.62
N TYR A 62 -8.56 -9.17 6.72
CA TYR A 62 -8.20 -9.60 5.37
C TYR A 62 -7.60 -8.45 4.55
N LEU A 63 -8.23 -7.27 4.53
CA LEU A 63 -7.75 -6.10 3.80
C LEU A 63 -6.32 -5.71 4.20
N ASN A 64 -5.97 -5.83 5.48
CA ASN A 64 -4.62 -5.56 5.98
C ASN A 64 -3.56 -6.54 5.45
N LYS A 65 -3.95 -7.76 5.07
CA LYS A 65 -3.05 -8.76 4.48
C LYS A 65 -2.90 -8.59 2.96
N VAL A 66 -3.86 -7.94 2.30
CA VAL A 66 -3.81 -7.69 0.86
C VAL A 66 -2.74 -6.64 0.56
N SER A 67 -1.72 -7.05 -0.18
CA SER A 67 -0.60 -6.18 -0.59
C SER A 67 -0.69 -5.76 -2.07
N VAL A 68 -1.76 -6.17 -2.77
CA VAL A 68 -1.95 -5.91 -4.20
C VAL A 68 -3.08 -4.91 -4.39
N LEU A 69 -2.76 -3.76 -4.99
CA LEU A 69 -3.71 -2.67 -5.21
C LEU A 69 -4.90 -3.12 -6.08
N SER A 70 -4.65 -3.88 -7.14
CA SER A 70 -5.71 -4.37 -8.05
C SER A 70 -6.74 -5.22 -7.31
N THR A 71 -6.29 -6.08 -6.39
CA THR A 71 -7.19 -6.89 -5.55
C THR A 71 -8.05 -6.00 -4.66
N LEU A 72 -7.49 -4.95 -4.03
CA LEU A 72 -8.28 -3.99 -3.25
C LEU A 72 -9.32 -3.28 -4.13
N GLN A 73 -8.97 -2.88 -5.36
CA GLN A 73 -9.91 -2.26 -6.30
C GLN A 73 -11.06 -3.20 -6.69
N GLU A 74 -10.81 -4.50 -6.85
CA GLU A 74 -11.88 -5.47 -7.08
C GLU A 74 -12.79 -5.63 -5.86
N ILE A 75 -12.21 -5.67 -4.65
CA ILE A 75 -12.98 -5.72 -3.41
C ILE A 75 -13.86 -4.48 -3.25
N VAL A 76 -13.37 -3.28 -3.63
CA VAL A 76 -14.19 -2.06 -3.66
C VAL A 76 -15.40 -2.24 -4.57
N LYS A 77 -15.22 -2.79 -5.78
CA LYS A 77 -16.33 -3.03 -6.72
C LYS A 77 -17.36 -3.97 -6.10
N LEU A 78 -16.91 -5.06 -5.47
CA LEU A 78 -17.78 -5.98 -4.76
C LEU A 78 -18.55 -5.30 -3.63
N ALA A 79 -17.88 -4.49 -2.80
CA ALA A 79 -18.52 -3.75 -1.71
C ALA A 79 -19.55 -2.75 -2.23
N ALA A 80 -19.29 -2.12 -3.38
CA ALA A 80 -20.20 -1.17 -4.00
C ALA A 80 -21.44 -1.88 -4.58
N THR A 81 -21.29 -3.07 -5.18
CA THR A 81 -22.39 -3.78 -5.83
C THR A 81 -23.16 -4.71 -4.90
N ALA A 82 -22.57 -5.14 -3.79
CA ALA A 82 -23.19 -6.11 -2.90
C ALA A 82 -24.48 -5.59 -2.28
N ASN A 83 -25.52 -6.43 -2.26
CA ASN A 83 -26.80 -6.10 -1.62
C ASN A 83 -26.81 -6.42 -0.13
N SER A 84 -25.86 -7.22 0.35
CA SER A 84 -25.73 -7.62 1.75
C SER A 84 -24.30 -8.02 2.08
N LEU A 85 -23.97 -8.06 3.38
CA LEU A 85 -22.68 -8.54 3.86
C LEU A 85 -22.43 -10.01 3.54
N ALA A 86 -23.48 -10.83 3.53
CA ALA A 86 -23.38 -12.24 3.20
C ALA A 86 -22.95 -12.43 1.73
N GLU A 87 -23.58 -11.69 0.81
CA GLU A 87 -23.24 -11.68 -0.62
C GLU A 87 -21.81 -11.15 -0.86
N PHE A 88 -21.44 -10.08 -0.14
CA PHE A 88 -20.09 -9.54 -0.18
C PHE A 88 -19.05 -10.57 0.27
N LYS A 89 -19.25 -11.21 1.43
CA LYS A 89 -18.34 -12.24 1.97
C LYS A 89 -18.22 -13.45 1.04
N GLN A 90 -19.32 -13.88 0.43
CA GLN A 90 -19.29 -14.97 -0.54
C GLN A 90 -18.46 -14.59 -1.78
N SER A 91 -18.61 -13.36 -2.28
CA SER A 91 -17.82 -12.88 -3.41
C SER A 91 -16.36 -12.69 -3.04
N LEU A 92 -16.07 -12.22 -1.83
CA LEU A 92 -14.72 -12.06 -1.30
C LEU A 92 -13.99 -13.41 -1.22
N ALA A 93 -14.67 -14.47 -0.76
CA ALA A 93 -14.10 -15.82 -0.69
C ALA A 93 -13.68 -16.36 -2.07
N ARG A 94 -14.33 -15.93 -3.15
CA ARG A 94 -13.95 -16.31 -4.52
C ARG A 94 -12.67 -15.62 -5.00
N ILE A 95 -12.37 -14.42 -4.50
CA ILE A 95 -11.10 -13.71 -4.78
C ILE A 95 -9.96 -14.29 -3.93
N GLN A 96 -10.28 -14.85 -2.76
CA GLN A 96 -9.32 -15.50 -1.87
C GLN A 96 -8.88 -16.89 -2.32
N SER A 97 -9.63 -17.54 -3.21
CA SER A 97 -9.36 -18.89 -3.74
C SER A 97 -8.35 -18.86 -4.87
#